data_AF-A0A968IHB4-F1
#
_entry.id   AF-A0A968IHB4-F1
#
_cell.length_a   1.000
_cell.length_b   1.000
_cell.length_c   1.000
_cell.angle_alpha   90.00
_cell.angle_beta   90.00
_cell.angle_gamma   90.00
#
_symmetry.space_group_name_H-M   'P 1'
#
loop_
_entity.id
_entity.type
_entity.pdbx_description
1 polymer ?
#
loop_
_entity_poly.entity_id
_entity_poly.type
_entity_poly.pdbx_seq_one_letter_code
_entity_poly.pdbx_strand_id
1 'polypeptide(L)'
;MMNCVFHFPSQLNRVLVRSLAITTLSTLGLLAGVTPNLSGQTTHLFDTAAYAQDEPAFSRYVRAAFEIEKTRRSLLDQVKQLTGGNVPNNVCSSISQVPSNVRDQVKGICDNFASQSMSIARDKYKLSRDEFNNFQRQSQNPEMRSRIEAEIRNLNLR
;
A
#
# COMPACT_ATOMS: atom_id res chain seq x y z
N MET A 1 -40.07 -65.81 49.16
CA MET A 1 -40.87 -65.67 47.92
C MET A 1 -40.63 -64.28 47.34
N MET A 2 -40.56 -64.22 46.02
CA MET A 2 -40.31 -63.07 45.13
C MET A 2 -38.90 -62.46 45.08
N ASN A 3 -38.19 -62.92 44.04
CA ASN A 3 -37.29 -62.15 43.19
C ASN A 3 -37.90 -60.79 42.75
N CYS A 4 -37.04 -59.78 42.60
CA CYS A 4 -36.84 -59.14 41.31
C CYS A 4 -35.42 -58.56 41.24
N VAL A 5 -34.67 -59.13 40.30
CA VAL A 5 -33.29 -58.83 39.88
C VAL A 5 -33.32 -57.68 38.88
N PHE A 6 -32.25 -56.89 38.77
CA PHE A 6 -31.55 -56.43 37.55
C PHE A 6 -30.65 -55.24 37.94
N HIS A 7 -29.34 -55.45 38.17
CA HIS A 7 -28.23 -55.55 37.21
C HIS A 7 -27.40 -54.23 37.20
N PHE A 8 -26.24 -54.28 37.85
CA PHE A 8 -25.03 -53.48 37.58
C PHE A 8 -24.57 -53.67 36.12
N PRO A 9 -23.53 -52.99 35.55
CA PRO A 9 -22.68 -51.88 36.02
C PRO A 9 -22.65 -50.75 34.95
N SER A 10 -21.94 -49.64 35.08
CA SER A 10 -20.51 -49.58 34.78
C SER A 10 -20.10 -48.10 34.72
N GLN A 11 -19.15 -47.78 35.59
CA GLN A 11 -18.06 -46.83 35.39
C GLN A 11 -18.10 -46.01 34.08
N LEU A 12 -18.89 -44.93 34.06
CA LEU A 12 -18.55 -43.73 33.28
C LEU A 12 -18.29 -42.59 34.27
N ASN A 13 -17.31 -42.90 35.12
CA ASN A 13 -16.64 -41.99 36.01
C ASN A 13 -15.67 -41.13 35.17
N ARG A 14 -16.21 -40.15 34.44
CA ARG A 14 -15.44 -39.02 33.89
C ARG A 14 -16.38 -38.04 33.18
N VAL A 15 -16.41 -36.81 33.70
CA VAL A 15 -16.57 -35.54 32.94
C VAL A 15 -17.92 -34.79 33.02
N LEU A 16 -18.97 -35.25 33.71
CA LEU A 16 -20.28 -34.56 33.60
C LEU A 16 -20.97 -34.00 34.86
N VAL A 17 -20.31 -33.87 36.02
CA VAL A 17 -20.98 -33.33 37.23
C VAL A 17 -20.09 -32.40 38.06
N ARG A 18 -19.72 -31.23 37.51
CA ARG A 18 -19.30 -30.07 38.33
C ARG A 18 -19.94 -28.77 37.84
N SER A 19 -21.21 -28.85 37.45
CA SER A 19 -22.11 -27.70 37.31
C SER A 19 -22.85 -27.52 38.63
N LEU A 20 -22.22 -26.91 39.64
CA LEU A 20 -22.89 -26.43 40.86
C LEU A 20 -21.94 -25.54 41.67
N ALA A 21 -21.93 -24.25 41.33
CA ALA A 21 -21.56 -23.17 42.25
C ALA A 21 -22.00 -21.82 41.66
N ILE A 22 -23.32 -21.61 41.55
CA ILE A 22 -23.92 -20.28 41.42
C ILE A 22 -24.48 -19.91 42.80
N THR A 23 -24.40 -18.62 43.14
CA THR A 23 -24.89 -17.90 44.35
C THR A 23 -23.91 -17.88 45.53
N THR A 24 -23.41 -16.71 45.95
CA THR A 24 -24.17 -15.71 46.73
C THR A 24 -24.00 -14.26 46.27
N LEU A 25 -25.13 -13.58 45.99
CA LEU A 25 -25.27 -12.12 46.05
C LEU A 25 -25.25 -11.67 47.52
N SER A 26 -24.62 -10.53 47.84
CA SER A 26 -25.29 -9.36 48.49
C SER A 26 -24.32 -8.27 48.95
N THR A 27 -24.59 -7.06 48.46
CA THR A 27 -24.53 -5.75 49.14
C THR A 27 -23.24 -5.25 49.76
N LEU A 28 -22.67 -4.19 49.14
CA LEU A 28 -22.28 -2.94 49.79
C LEU A 28 -22.04 -1.87 48.69
N GLY A 29 -23.13 -1.27 48.23
CA GLY A 29 -23.09 -0.13 47.33
C GLY A 29 -24.07 0.89 47.84
N LEU A 30 -23.60 1.84 48.66
CA LEU A 30 -24.23 3.11 49.02
C LEU A 30 -23.22 3.85 49.92
N LEU A 31 -22.93 5.13 49.59
CA LEU A 31 -21.98 6.07 50.23
C LEU A 31 -20.60 6.25 49.57
N ALA A 32 -20.60 6.63 48.30
CA ALA A 32 -19.67 7.65 47.80
C ALA A 32 -20.27 8.25 46.52
N GLY A 33 -21.04 9.32 46.67
CA GLY A 33 -21.47 10.12 45.53
C GLY A 33 -20.25 10.69 44.83
N VAL A 34 -20.01 10.26 43.60
CA VAL A 34 -19.23 11.03 42.62
C VAL A 34 -20.00 10.96 41.32
N THR A 35 -20.68 12.04 40.97
CA THR A 35 -21.32 12.22 39.67
C THR A 35 -20.23 12.48 38.62
N PRO A 36 -20.00 11.64 37.60
CA PRO A 36 -19.28 12.08 36.44
C PRO A 36 -20.29 12.72 35.50
N ASN A 37 -20.51 14.03 35.68
CA ASN A 37 -20.90 14.84 34.55
C ASN A 37 -19.60 15.25 33.87
N LEU A 38 -19.30 14.68 32.70
CA LEU A 38 -18.60 15.32 31.57
C LEU A 38 -18.23 14.30 30.48
N SER A 39 -18.92 14.49 29.35
CA SER A 39 -18.43 14.36 27.96
C SER A 39 -18.10 12.97 27.41
N GLY A 40 -18.77 12.63 26.30
CA GLY A 40 -18.60 11.38 25.56
C GLY A 40 -17.15 11.08 25.21
N GLN A 41 -16.60 10.06 25.86
CA GLN A 41 -15.35 9.44 25.45
C GLN A 41 -15.64 8.37 24.41
N THR A 42 -15.17 8.68 23.22
CA THR A 42 -15.00 7.81 22.07
C THR A 42 -14.29 6.52 22.46
N THR A 43 -15.03 5.41 22.56
CA THR A 43 -14.43 4.08 22.41
C THR A 43 -14.18 3.85 20.93
N HIS A 44 -13.13 4.50 20.42
CA HIS A 44 -12.42 3.95 19.27
C HIS A 44 -11.87 2.60 19.70
N LEU A 45 -12.61 1.55 19.36
CA LEU A 45 -12.10 0.20 19.24
C LEU A 45 -11.04 0.24 18.13
N PHE A 46 -9.84 0.69 18.48
CA PHE A 46 -8.63 0.45 17.71
C PHE A 46 -8.24 -1.01 17.90
N ASP A 47 -9.05 -1.92 17.33
CA ASP A 47 -8.55 -3.19 16.85
C ASP A 47 -7.61 -2.87 15.69
N THR A 48 -6.41 -2.41 16.01
CA THR A 48 -5.31 -2.34 15.05
C THR A 48 -4.80 -3.76 14.88
N ALA A 49 -5.59 -4.58 14.21
CA ALA A 49 -5.02 -5.64 13.40
C ALA A 49 -4.20 -4.93 12.32
N ALA A 50 -2.93 -4.66 12.63
CA ALA A 50 -1.95 -4.22 11.66
C ALA A 50 -1.69 -5.41 10.72
N TYR A 51 -2.64 -5.67 9.83
CA TYR A 51 -2.32 -6.32 8.58
C TYR A 51 -1.30 -5.40 7.92
N ALA A 52 -0.08 -5.90 7.71
CA ALA A 52 0.86 -5.28 6.80
C ALA A 52 0.18 -5.27 5.42
N GLN A 53 -0.60 -4.22 5.14
CA GLN A 53 -1.25 -4.05 3.85
C GLN A 53 -0.15 -3.62 2.89
N ASP A 54 0.00 -4.38 1.81
CA ASP A 54 0.88 -4.01 0.72
C ASP A 54 0.64 -2.55 0.31
N GLU A 55 1.71 -1.85 -0.04
CA GLU A 55 1.61 -0.45 -0.46
C GLU A 55 0.57 -0.31 -1.59
N PRO A 56 -0.39 0.64 -1.46
CA PRO A 56 -1.41 0.84 -2.48
C PRO A 56 -0.81 1.01 -3.87
N ALA A 57 -1.44 0.42 -4.90
CA ALA A 57 -0.95 0.49 -6.27
C ALA A 57 -0.75 1.94 -6.76
N PHE A 58 -1.58 2.86 -6.28
CA PHE A 58 -1.43 4.29 -6.57
C PHE A 58 -0.14 4.89 -5.98
N SER A 59 0.19 4.59 -4.72
CA SER A 59 1.44 5.06 -4.08
C SER A 59 2.67 4.47 -4.79
N ARG A 60 2.62 3.18 -5.15
CA ARG A 60 3.66 2.53 -5.97
C ARG A 60 3.82 3.19 -7.34
N TYR A 61 2.70 3.54 -8.00
CA TYR A 61 2.72 4.31 -9.25
C TYR A 61 3.35 5.68 -9.08
N VAL A 62 3.01 6.42 -8.02
CA VAL A 62 3.56 7.76 -7.78
C VAL A 62 5.07 7.69 -7.56
N ARG A 63 5.57 6.72 -6.77
CA ARG A 63 7.02 6.50 -6.62
C ARG A 63 7.69 6.13 -7.94
N ALA A 64 7.09 5.23 -8.71
CA ALA A 64 7.61 4.80 -10.01
C ALA A 64 7.70 5.98 -10.99
N ALA A 65 6.63 6.75 -11.15
CA ALA A 65 6.57 7.91 -12.04
C ALA A 65 7.57 8.99 -11.62
N PHE A 66 7.70 9.23 -10.31
CA PHE A 66 8.67 10.19 -9.77
C PHE A 66 10.12 9.78 -10.08
N GLU A 67 10.46 8.51 -9.88
CA GLU A 67 11.80 8.00 -10.18
C GLU A 67 12.10 8.00 -11.68
N ILE A 68 11.13 7.61 -12.52
CA ILE A 68 11.24 7.69 -13.98
C ILE A 68 11.48 9.14 -14.42
N GLU A 69 10.81 10.12 -13.82
CA GLU A 69 11.01 11.54 -14.13
C GLU A 69 12.42 12.02 -13.76
N LYS A 70 12.98 11.55 -12.63
CA LYS A 70 14.38 11.83 -12.27
C LYS A 70 15.35 11.23 -13.29
N THR A 71 15.12 9.99 -13.71
CA THR A 71 15.90 9.34 -14.77
C THR A 71 15.81 10.10 -16.09
N ARG A 72 14.60 10.55 -16.48
CA ARG A 72 14.36 11.33 -17.70
C ARG A 72 15.14 12.65 -17.69
N ARG A 73 15.24 13.33 -16.55
CA ARG A 73 16.03 14.56 -16.40
C ARG A 73 17.52 14.30 -16.61
N SER A 74 18.06 13.25 -15.98
CA SER A 74 19.45 12.84 -16.18
C SER A 74 19.75 12.52 -17.64
N LEU A 75 18.83 11.80 -18.31
CA LEU A 75 18.93 11.56 -19.75
C LEU A 75 18.99 12.86 -20.55
N LEU A 76 18.09 13.81 -20.28
CA LEU A 76 18.07 15.07 -21.02
C LEU A 76 19.37 15.84 -20.86
N ASP A 77 19.99 15.79 -19.69
CA ASP A 77 21.27 16.46 -19.47
C ASP A 77 22.42 15.79 -20.25
N GLN A 78 22.43 14.45 -20.35
CA GLN A 78 23.37 13.73 -21.22
C GLN A 78 23.18 14.10 -22.69
N VAL A 79 21.92 14.15 -23.15
CA VAL A 79 21.62 14.53 -24.54
C VAL A 79 22.03 15.97 -24.81
N LYS A 80 21.79 16.91 -23.89
CA LYS A 80 22.26 18.31 -24.02
C LYS A 80 23.78 18.38 -24.18
N GLN A 81 24.54 17.58 -23.44
CA GLN A 81 25.99 17.55 -23.56
C GLN A 81 26.43 17.08 -24.96
N LEU A 82 25.77 16.06 -25.51
CA LEU A 82 26.07 15.54 -26.85
C LEU A 82 25.67 16.49 -27.97
N THR A 83 24.55 17.21 -27.83
CA THR A 83 24.01 18.07 -28.90
C THR A 83 24.41 19.54 -28.76
N GLY A 84 25.27 19.89 -27.81
CA GLY A 84 25.65 21.28 -27.54
C GLY A 84 24.46 22.13 -27.08
N GLY A 85 23.49 21.52 -26.40
CA GLY A 85 22.30 22.18 -25.84
C GLY A 85 21.08 22.20 -26.76
N ASN A 86 21.22 21.86 -28.06
CA ASN A 86 20.07 21.80 -28.97
C ASN A 86 19.38 20.43 -28.87
N VAL A 87 18.43 20.30 -27.94
CA VAL A 87 17.68 19.06 -27.73
C VAL A 87 16.28 19.19 -28.31
N PRO A 88 15.91 18.38 -29.32
CA PRO A 88 14.55 18.35 -29.84
C PRO A 88 13.51 18.03 -28.76
N ASN A 89 12.32 18.59 -28.91
CA ASN A 89 11.17 18.16 -28.11
C ASN A 89 10.89 16.68 -28.36
N ASN A 90 10.67 15.93 -27.28
CA ASN A 90 10.50 14.48 -27.30
C ASN A 90 11.62 13.78 -28.10
N VAL A 91 12.88 14.10 -27.79
CA VAL A 91 14.07 13.67 -28.54
C VAL A 91 14.10 12.18 -28.94
N CYS A 92 13.61 11.29 -28.07
CA CYS A 92 13.56 9.86 -28.38
C CYS A 92 12.57 9.49 -29.50
N SER A 93 11.48 10.25 -29.66
CA SER A 93 10.54 10.13 -30.79
C SER A 93 10.98 10.92 -32.01
N SER A 94 11.84 11.92 -31.81
CA SER A 94 12.32 12.86 -32.84
C SER A 94 13.78 12.63 -33.21
N ILE A 95 14.26 11.37 -33.12
CA ILE A 95 15.70 11.04 -33.25
C ILE A 95 16.29 11.47 -34.60
N SER A 96 15.47 11.56 -35.65
CA SER A 96 15.88 12.04 -36.97
C SER A 96 16.31 13.52 -36.98
N GLN A 97 15.84 14.31 -36.01
CA GLN A 97 16.20 15.72 -35.83
C GLN A 97 17.52 15.91 -35.08
N VAL A 98 18.10 14.83 -34.54
CA VAL A 98 19.41 14.86 -33.88
C VAL A 98 20.52 14.86 -34.94
N PRO A 99 21.59 15.67 -34.76
CA PRO A 99 22.74 15.68 -35.66
C PRO A 99 23.29 14.27 -35.90
N SER A 100 23.62 13.96 -37.16
CA SER A 100 23.99 12.61 -37.59
C SER A 100 25.21 12.06 -36.85
N ASN A 101 26.16 12.91 -36.46
CA ASN A 101 27.39 12.51 -35.78
C ASN A 101 27.19 12.02 -34.33
N VAL A 102 26.07 12.35 -33.68
CA VAL A 102 25.75 11.89 -32.29
C VAL A 102 24.46 11.08 -32.21
N ARG A 103 23.77 10.87 -33.34
CA ARG A 103 22.44 10.25 -33.40
C ARG A 103 22.41 8.87 -32.74
N ASP A 104 23.40 8.02 -33.02
CA ASP A 104 23.45 6.66 -32.48
C ASP A 104 23.68 6.65 -30.97
N GLN A 105 24.47 7.59 -30.46
CA GLN A 105 24.68 7.75 -29.01
C GLN A 105 23.38 8.21 -28.33
N VAL A 106 22.67 9.18 -28.91
CA VAL A 106 21.37 9.63 -28.39
C VAL A 106 20.33 8.51 -28.46
N LYS A 107 20.35 7.70 -29.52
CA LYS A 107 19.49 6.51 -29.63
C LYS A 107 19.77 5.52 -28.51
N GLY A 108 21.03 5.19 -28.25
CA GLY A 108 21.42 4.29 -27.16
C GLY A 108 20.98 4.81 -25.78
N ILE A 109 21.06 6.12 -25.56
CA ILE A 109 20.54 6.76 -24.34
C ILE A 109 19.02 6.57 -24.21
N CYS A 110 18.26 6.76 -25.30
CA CYS A 110 16.82 6.55 -25.33
C CYS A 110 16.42 5.09 -25.09
N ASP A 111 17.12 4.14 -25.71
CA ASP A 111 16.89 2.70 -25.52
C ASP A 111 17.15 2.30 -24.06
N ASN A 112 18.22 2.83 -23.44
CA ASN A 112 18.53 2.63 -22.03
C ASN A 112 17.43 3.20 -21.12
N PHE A 113 16.95 4.42 -21.39
CA PHE A 113 15.85 5.01 -20.62
C PHE A 113 14.55 4.21 -20.72
N ALA A 114 14.21 3.69 -21.90
CA ALA A 114 13.05 2.83 -22.07
C ALA A 114 13.18 1.55 -21.21
N SER A 115 14.34 0.92 -21.24
CA SER A 115 14.64 -0.27 -20.42
C SER A 115 14.55 0.03 -18.91
N GLN A 116 15.19 1.10 -18.46
CA GLN A 116 15.17 1.50 -17.05
C GLN A 116 13.75 1.85 -16.58
N SER A 117 12.97 2.57 -17.39
CA SER A 117 11.61 2.94 -17.04
C SER A 117 10.72 1.71 -16.85
N MET A 118 10.88 0.70 -17.71
CA MET A 118 10.18 -0.58 -17.57
C MET A 118 10.61 -1.32 -16.30
N SER A 119 11.90 -1.36 -16.00
CA SER A 119 12.41 -2.05 -14.80
C SER A 119 11.98 -1.34 -13.51
N ILE A 120 11.98 -0.01 -13.48
CA ILE A 120 11.47 0.77 -12.35
C ILE A 120 10.00 0.42 -12.10
N ALA A 121 9.15 0.51 -13.12
CA ALA A 121 7.72 0.24 -12.94
C ALA A 121 7.44 -1.22 -12.54
N ARG A 122 8.01 -2.18 -13.27
CA ARG A 122 7.70 -3.61 -13.13
C ARG A 122 8.49 -4.29 -12.01
N ASP A 123 9.81 -4.11 -12.00
CA ASP A 123 10.68 -4.91 -11.15
C ASP A 123 10.82 -4.30 -9.76
N LYS A 124 10.91 -2.97 -9.69
CA LYS A 124 11.05 -2.25 -8.42
C LYS A 124 9.71 -2.02 -7.74
N TYR A 125 8.74 -1.43 -8.44
CA TYR A 125 7.45 -1.07 -7.86
C TYR A 125 6.33 -2.08 -8.11
N LYS A 126 6.65 -3.21 -8.78
CA LYS A 126 5.73 -4.35 -8.98
C LYS A 126 4.39 -3.96 -9.62
N LEU A 127 4.42 -2.97 -10.52
CA LEU A 127 3.24 -2.58 -11.30
C LEU A 127 3.19 -3.44 -12.56
N SER A 128 2.00 -3.99 -12.85
CA SER A 128 1.74 -4.50 -14.19
C SER A 128 1.79 -3.36 -15.20
N ARG A 129 2.03 -3.71 -16.47
CA ARG A 129 1.98 -2.76 -17.57
C ARG A 129 0.61 -2.04 -17.62
N ASP A 130 -0.48 -2.76 -17.37
CA ASP A 130 -1.83 -2.20 -17.46
C ASP A 130 -2.14 -1.26 -16.30
N GLU A 131 -1.73 -1.57 -15.07
CA GLU A 131 -1.87 -0.66 -13.93
C GLU A 131 -1.11 0.64 -14.16
N PHE A 132 0.16 0.56 -14.55
CA PHE A 132 0.97 1.74 -14.82
C PHE A 132 0.34 2.60 -15.93
N ASN A 133 0.00 1.98 -17.06
CA ASN A 133 -0.59 2.68 -18.18
C ASN A 133 -1.96 3.29 -17.83
N ASN A 134 -2.74 2.64 -16.97
CA ASN A 134 -4.02 3.17 -16.52
C ASN A 134 -3.83 4.45 -15.72
N PHE A 135 -2.96 4.45 -14.72
CA PHE A 135 -2.66 5.65 -13.95
C PHE A 135 -2.01 6.75 -14.81
N GLN A 136 -1.12 6.38 -15.74
CA GLN A 136 -0.48 7.31 -16.68
C GLN A 136 -1.48 7.99 -17.62
N ARG A 137 -2.51 7.28 -18.08
CA ARG A 137 -3.59 7.91 -18.87
C ARG A 137 -4.40 8.88 -18.01
N GLN A 138 -4.74 8.47 -16.79
CA GLN A 138 -5.49 9.31 -15.86
C GLN A 138 -4.71 10.56 -15.45
N SER A 139 -3.37 10.51 -15.38
CA SER A 139 -2.55 11.66 -14.99
C SER A 139 -2.61 12.86 -15.96
N GLN A 140 -3.27 12.71 -17.10
CA GLN A 140 -3.57 13.84 -17.99
C GLN A 140 -4.71 14.71 -17.46
N ASN A 141 -5.57 14.16 -16.58
CA ASN A 141 -6.66 14.89 -15.93
C ASN A 141 -6.14 15.76 -14.76
N PRO A 142 -6.58 17.02 -14.63
CA PRO A 142 -6.20 17.91 -13.52
C PRO A 142 -6.43 17.34 -12.10
N GLU A 143 -7.54 16.64 -11.86
CA GLU A 143 -7.87 16.03 -10.57
C GLU A 143 -6.82 14.97 -10.20
N MET A 144 -6.49 14.09 -11.14
CA MET A 144 -5.48 13.07 -10.94
C MET A 144 -4.09 13.68 -10.70
N ARG A 145 -3.75 14.79 -11.38
CA ARG A 145 -2.50 15.52 -11.13
C ARG A 145 -2.42 16.05 -9.70
N SER A 146 -3.50 16.66 -9.22
CA SER A 146 -3.60 17.13 -7.83
C SER A 146 -3.42 15.98 -6.83
N ARG A 147 -4.01 14.81 -7.11
CA ARG A 147 -3.83 13.60 -6.30
C ARG A 147 -2.39 13.09 -6.31
N ILE A 148 -1.73 13.08 -7.46
CA ILE A 148 -0.31 12.70 -7.57
C ILE A 148 0.55 13.66 -6.76
N GLU A 149 0.31 14.97 -6.85
CA GLU A 149 1.06 15.97 -6.08
C GLU A 149 0.85 15.83 -4.57
N ALA A 150 -0.39 15.57 -4.14
CA ALA A 150 -0.69 15.27 -2.74
C ALA A 150 0.05 14.03 -2.26
N GLU A 151 0.10 12.99 -3.08
CA GLU A 151 0.77 11.74 -2.74
C GLU A 151 2.30 11.87 -2.74
N ILE A 152 2.88 12.67 -3.65
CA ILE A 152 4.31 13.04 -3.62
C ILE A 152 4.67 13.66 -2.26
N ARG A 153 3.83 14.56 -1.74
CA ARG A 153 4.03 15.18 -0.42
C ARG A 153 3.88 14.16 0.71
N ASN A 154 2.84 13.33 0.66
CA ASN A 154 2.58 12.28 1.64
C ASN A 154 3.76 11.29 1.75
N LEU A 155 4.29 10.88 0.61
CA LEU A 155 5.42 9.95 0.49
C LEU A 155 6.79 10.63 0.73
N ASN A 156 6.82 11.95 0.96
CA ASN A 156 8.04 12.74 1.16
C ASN A 156 9.07 12.60 0.02
N LEU A 157 8.60 12.50 -1.23
CA LEU A 157 9.48 12.40 -2.40
C LEU A 157 10.11 13.76 -2.72
N ARG A 158 11.44 13.77 -2.93
CA ARG A 158 12.25 14.98 -3.18
C ARG A 158 13.23 14.79 -4.34
#